data_AF-F8CF37-F1
#
_entry.id   AF-F8CF37-F1
#
_cell.length_a   1.000
_cell.length_b   1.000
_cell.length_c   1.000
_cell.angle_alpha   90.00
_cell.angle_beta   90.00
_cell.angle_gamma   90.00
#
_symmetry.space_group_name_H-M   'P 1'
#
loop_
_entity.id
_entity.type
_entity.pdbx_description
1 polymer ?
#
loop_
_entity_poly.entity_id
_entity_poly.type
_entity_poly.pdbx_seq_one_letter_code
_entity_poly.pdbx_strand_id
1 'polypeptide(L)'
;MLLCHAGPHRLAFQAHEVASIASPSGHAAASARRAFHETDGASRVLVSASGGAVGVDTLEIDAEPRPVLPAPPVTVRASGGSLRGFVLARGLLWPLVGLADFERFLRGHSGEGA
;
A
#
# COMPACT_ATOMS: atom_id res chain seq x y z
N MET A 1 -10.23 -7.41 3.38
CA MET A 1 -9.06 -6.52 3.18
C MET A 1 -7.96 -7.29 2.45
N LEU A 2 -7.03 -6.58 1.85
CA LEU A 2 -5.80 -7.17 1.32
C LEU A 2 -4.65 -6.82 2.26
N LEU A 3 -3.97 -7.83 2.79
CA LEU A 3 -2.78 -7.71 3.60
C LEU A 3 -1.56 -7.93 2.70
N CYS A 4 -0.67 -6.95 2.64
CA CYS A 4 0.44 -6.92 1.72
C CYS A 4 1.75 -6.63 2.43
N HIS A 5 2.84 -7.19 1.89
CA HIS A 5 4.19 -6.85 2.31
C HIS A 5 4.89 -5.94 1.32
N ALA A 6 5.72 -5.05 1.87
CA ALA A 6 6.69 -4.22 1.16
C ALA A 6 8.05 -4.42 1.86
N GLY A 7 8.83 -5.36 1.37
CA GLY A 7 9.99 -5.91 2.05
C GLY A 7 9.59 -6.52 3.40
N PRO A 8 10.27 -6.16 4.50
CA PRO A 8 9.88 -6.60 5.85
C PRO A 8 8.65 -5.86 6.40
N HIS A 9 8.15 -4.84 5.71
CA HIS A 9 7.07 -3.98 6.18
C HIS A 9 5.70 -4.50 5.75
N ARG A 10 4.67 -4.01 6.46
CA ARG A 10 3.27 -4.42 6.32
C ARG A 10 2.43 -3.24 5.88
N LEU A 11 1.48 -3.50 4.99
CA LEU A 11 0.46 -2.55 4.53
C LEU A 11 -0.86 -3.29 4.34
N ALA A 12 -1.97 -2.61 4.56
CA ALA A 12 -3.29 -3.11 4.26
C ALA A 12 -4.01 -2.16 3.30
N PHE A 13 -4.78 -2.75 2.39
CA PHE A 13 -5.64 -2.05 1.45
C PHE A 13 -7.09 -2.52 1.60
N GLN A 14 -8.04 -1.64 1.33
CA GLN A 14 -9.42 -2.09 1.18
C GLN A 14 -9.57 -2.86 -0.12
N ALA A 15 -10.23 -4.02 -0.08
CA ALA A 15 -10.34 -4.88 -1.25
C ALA A 15 -11.11 -4.20 -2.39
N HIS A 16 -12.11 -3.38 -2.06
CA HIS A 16 -12.92 -2.65 -3.05
C HIS A 16 -12.14 -1.56 -3.81
N GLU A 17 -10.96 -1.16 -3.34
CA GLU A 17 -10.12 -0.18 -4.03
C GLU A 17 -9.29 -0.81 -5.16
N VAL A 18 -9.18 -2.14 -5.15
CA VAL A 18 -8.41 -2.91 -6.12
C VAL A 18 -9.35 -3.40 -7.22
N ALA A 19 -9.17 -2.85 -8.42
CA ALA A 19 -9.90 -3.27 -9.61
C ALA A 19 -9.35 -4.57 -10.19
N SER A 20 -8.02 -4.76 -10.16
CA SER A 20 -7.38 -6.00 -10.61
C SER A 20 -6.03 -6.25 -9.94
N ILE A 21 -5.57 -7.50 -10.00
CA ILE A 21 -4.25 -7.93 -9.52
C ILE A 21 -3.48 -8.45 -10.74
N ALA A 22 -2.29 -7.91 -10.98
CA ALA A 22 -1.47 -8.23 -12.15
C ALA A 22 -0.05 -8.69 -11.77
N SER A 23 0.64 -9.28 -12.74
CA SER A 23 2.08 -9.56 -12.65
C SER A 23 2.91 -8.29 -12.92
N PRO A 24 4.09 -8.13 -12.30
CA PRO A 24 4.93 -6.93 -12.44
C PRO A 24 5.41 -6.63 -13.87
N SER A 25 5.53 -7.65 -14.72
CA SER A 25 6.15 -7.55 -16.06
C SER A 25 5.37 -6.74 -17.09
N GLY A 26 4.15 -6.27 -16.78
CA GLY A 26 3.28 -5.55 -17.72
C GLY A 26 2.75 -4.21 -17.24
N HIS A 27 3.13 -3.73 -16.04
CA HIS A 27 2.57 -2.51 -15.44
C HIS A 27 3.67 -1.63 -14.87
N ALA A 28 3.67 -0.34 -15.25
CA ALA A 28 4.48 0.69 -14.61
C ALA A 28 3.91 1.02 -13.21
N ALA A 29 4.19 0.14 -12.25
CA ALA A 29 3.72 0.24 -10.87
C ALA A 29 4.78 0.87 -9.97
N ALA A 30 4.36 1.77 -9.07
CA ALA A 30 5.24 2.28 -8.03
C ALA A 30 5.43 1.21 -6.95
N SER A 31 6.67 0.90 -6.59
CA SER A 31 6.98 -0.06 -5.54
C SER A 31 6.56 0.46 -4.16
N ALA A 32 5.78 -0.33 -3.42
CA ALA A 32 5.38 0.00 -2.06
C ALA A 32 6.58 0.11 -1.08
N ARG A 33 7.71 -0.52 -1.42
CA ARG A 33 8.95 -0.46 -0.64
C ARG A 33 9.50 0.97 -0.51
N ARG A 34 9.21 1.86 -1.48
CA ARG A 34 9.66 3.26 -1.43
C ARG A 34 9.12 4.02 -0.22
N ALA A 35 7.92 3.68 0.27
CA ALA A 35 7.37 4.29 1.48
C ALA A 35 8.21 4.01 2.75
N PHE A 36 9.12 3.05 2.68
CA PHE A 36 10.01 2.66 3.76
C PHE A 36 11.49 2.89 3.42
N HIS A 37 11.78 3.66 2.36
CA HIS A 37 13.13 3.91 1.86
C HIS A 37 13.92 2.63 1.51
N GLU A 38 13.20 1.58 1.10
CA GLU A 38 13.76 0.30 0.70
C GLU A 38 13.94 0.22 -0.82
N THR A 39 14.83 -0.67 -1.27
CA THR A 39 15.08 -0.89 -2.71
C THR A 39 13.82 -1.42 -3.39
N ASP A 40 13.51 -0.88 -4.57
CA ASP A 40 12.33 -1.25 -5.35
C ASP A 40 12.22 -2.76 -5.59
N GLY A 41 11.00 -3.27 -5.45
CA GLY A 41 10.67 -4.67 -5.65
C GLY A 41 9.16 -4.86 -5.65
N ALA A 42 8.69 -5.81 -6.46
CA ALA A 42 7.30 -6.22 -6.49
C ALA A 42 7.18 -7.62 -7.07
N SER A 43 6.34 -8.45 -6.46
CA SER A 43 5.93 -9.74 -7.04
C SER A 43 4.48 -9.73 -7.53
N ARG A 44 3.68 -8.76 -7.08
CA ARG A 44 2.30 -8.53 -7.50
C ARG A 44 2.06 -7.04 -7.67
N VAL A 45 1.11 -6.69 -8.54
CA VAL A 45 0.68 -5.30 -8.75
C VAL A 45 -0.80 -5.19 -8.43
N LEU A 46 -1.13 -4.27 -7.52
CA LEU A 46 -2.50 -3.85 -7.23
C LEU A 46 -2.86 -2.69 -8.16
N VAL A 47 -3.90 -2.85 -8.96
CA VAL A 47 -4.37 -1.81 -9.88
C VAL A 47 -5.67 -1.22 -9.34
N SER A 48 -5.72 0.10 -9.20
CA SER A 48 -6.94 0.82 -8.81
C SER A 48 -7.89 1.00 -9.99
N ALA A 49 -9.16 1.31 -9.70
CA ALA A 49 -10.15 1.63 -10.74
C ALA A 49 -9.76 2.86 -11.59
N SER A 50 -8.92 3.76 -11.07
CA SER A 50 -8.39 4.91 -11.80
C SER A 50 -7.17 4.57 -12.66
N GLY A 51 -6.73 3.31 -12.71
CA GLY A 51 -5.56 2.85 -13.44
C GLY A 51 -4.22 3.08 -12.73
N GLY A 52 -4.23 3.62 -11.50
CA GLY A 52 -3.03 3.69 -10.67
C GLY A 52 -2.57 2.29 -10.26
N ALA A 53 -1.25 2.08 -10.13
CA ALA A 53 -0.68 0.77 -9.87
C ALA A 53 0.38 0.80 -8.77
N VAL A 54 0.25 -0.07 -7.77
CA VAL A 54 1.21 -0.25 -6.67
C VAL A 54 1.77 -1.66 -6.68
N GLY A 55 3.08 -1.78 -6.69
CA GLY A 55 3.79 -3.04 -6.57
C GLY A 55 3.95 -3.46 -5.11
N VAL A 56 3.63 -4.73 -4.80
CA VAL A 56 3.78 -5.34 -3.46
C VAL A 56 4.48 -6.69 -3.58
N ASP A 57 5.11 -7.14 -2.50
CA ASP A 57 5.86 -8.40 -2.48
C ASP A 57 4.97 -9.61 -2.25
N THR A 58 3.98 -9.47 -1.38
CA THR A 58 3.00 -10.51 -1.09
C THR A 58 1.60 -9.94 -1.04
N LEU A 59 0.63 -10.82 -1.21
CA LEU A 59 -0.79 -10.49 -1.11
C LEU A 59 -1.51 -11.64 -0.42
N GLU A 60 -2.22 -11.32 0.64
CA GLU A 60 -3.07 -12.24 1.37
C GLU A 60 -4.46 -11.62 1.55
N ILE A 61 -5.49 -12.43 1.39
CA ILE A 61 -6.88 -11.99 1.54
C ILE A 61 -7.30 -12.25 2.98
N ASP A 62 -7.87 -11.23 3.59
CA ASP A 62 -8.45 -11.29 4.91
C ASP A 62 -9.94 -10.96 4.82
N ALA A 63 -10.79 -11.97 5.00
CA ALA A 63 -12.23 -11.84 4.82
C ALA A 63 -12.94 -11.20 6.04
N GLU A 64 -12.28 -11.20 7.21
CA GLU A 64 -12.88 -10.72 8.45
C GLU A 64 -12.99 -9.18 8.44
N PRO A 65 -14.18 -8.62 8.71
CA PRO A 65 -14.32 -7.18 8.93
C PRO A 65 -13.48 -6.76 10.14
N ARG A 66 -12.54 -5.83 9.93
CA ARG A 66 -11.69 -5.32 11.00
C ARG A 66 -12.05 -3.89 11.38
N PRO A 67 -12.16 -3.56 12.68
CA PRO A 67 -12.29 -2.17 13.09
C PRO A 67 -11.04 -1.40 12.67
N VAL A 68 -11.25 -0.19 12.17
CA VAL A 68 -10.16 0.73 11.81
C VAL A 68 -9.87 1.62 13.00
N LEU A 69 -8.65 1.50 13.52
CA LEU A 69 -8.11 2.39 14.54
C LEU A 69 -7.65 3.69 13.89
N PRO A 70 -7.91 4.86 14.50
CA PRO A 70 -7.54 6.15 13.92
C PRO A 70 -6.02 6.30 13.83
N ALA A 71 -5.54 6.94 12.76
CA ALA A 71 -4.15 7.31 12.63
C ALA A 71 -3.86 8.66 13.32
N PRO A 72 -2.74 8.82 14.05
CA PRO A 72 -2.30 10.12 14.53
C PRO A 72 -2.15 11.13 13.37
N PRO A 73 -2.60 12.40 13.53
CA PRO A 73 -2.56 13.38 12.44
C PRO A 73 -1.16 13.60 11.84
N VAL A 74 -0.11 13.47 12.66
CA VAL A 74 1.29 13.57 12.20
C VAL A 74 1.65 12.47 11.21
N THR A 75 1.19 11.22 11.44
CA THR A 75 1.44 10.10 10.53
C THR A 75 0.64 10.20 9.24
N VAL A 76 -0.57 10.75 9.30
CA VAL A 76 -1.37 11.02 8.10
C VAL A 76 -0.64 12.01 7.20
N ARG A 77 -0.12 13.12 7.76
CA ARG A 77 0.67 14.10 7.00
C ARG A 77 1.96 13.51 6.42
N ALA A 78 2.72 12.77 7.22
CA ALA A 78 3.96 12.14 6.77
C ALA A 78 3.75 11.15 5.61
N SER A 79 2.57 10.52 5.54
CA SER A 79 2.18 9.61 4.45
C SER A 79 1.57 10.31 3.22
N GLY A 80 1.67 11.64 3.11
CA GLY A 80 1.03 12.42 2.04
C GLY A 80 -0.50 12.30 2.02
N GLY A 81 -1.12 11.98 3.16
CA GLY A 81 -2.56 11.75 3.29
C GLY A 81 -3.03 10.34 2.89
N SER A 82 -2.13 9.44 2.49
CA SER A 82 -2.51 8.08 2.06
C SER A 82 -2.90 7.16 3.22
N LEU A 83 -2.37 7.38 4.43
CA LEU A 83 -2.72 6.62 5.63
C LEU A 83 -4.11 6.98 6.14
N ARG A 84 -4.98 5.98 6.23
CA ARG A 84 -6.38 6.11 6.69
C ARG A 84 -6.57 5.67 8.14
N GLY A 85 -5.66 4.87 8.66
CA GLY A 85 -5.77 4.28 9.99
C GLY A 85 -4.91 3.04 10.12
N PHE A 86 -5.26 2.21 11.10
CA PHE A 86 -4.61 0.93 11.33
C PHE A 86 -5.65 -0.16 11.56
N VAL A 87 -5.32 -1.39 11.19
CA VAL A 87 -6.13 -2.57 11.51
C VAL A 87 -5.30 -3.61 12.25
N LEU A 88 -5.92 -4.31 13.19
CA LEU A 88 -5.27 -5.40 13.92
C LEU A 88 -5.59 -6.73 13.22
N ALA A 89 -4.62 -7.26 12.49
CA ALA A 89 -4.75 -8.53 11.78
C ALA A 89 -3.65 -9.50 12.21
N ARG A 90 -4.05 -10.74 12.55
CA ARG A 90 -3.14 -11.81 12.97
C ARG A 90 -2.23 -11.40 14.14
N GLY A 91 -2.79 -10.68 15.10
CA GLY A 91 -2.07 -10.18 16.27
C GLY A 91 -1.09 -9.02 15.98
N LEU A 92 -1.05 -8.51 14.76
CA LEU A 92 -0.15 -7.44 14.34
C LEU A 92 -0.92 -6.21 13.88
N LEU A 93 -0.31 -5.04 14.05
CA LEU A 93 -0.83 -3.78 13.53
C LEU A 93 -0.41 -3.60 12.06
N TRP A 94 -1.38 -3.27 11.22
CA TRP A 94 -1.20 -3.01 9.79
C TRP A 94 -1.66 -1.60 9.45
N PRO A 95 -0.81 -0.75 8.85
CA PRO A 95 -1.22 0.54 8.30
C PRO A 95 -2.24 0.32 7.18
N LEU A 96 -3.43 0.89 7.32
CA LEU A 96 -4.45 0.90 6.27
C LEU A 96 -4.24 2.14 5.41
N VAL A 97 -3.89 1.94 4.14
CA VAL A 97 -3.64 3.02 3.19
C VAL A 97 -4.65 2.99 2.04
N GLY A 98 -5.00 4.15 1.51
CA GLY A 98 -5.81 4.27 0.30
C GLY A 98 -4.96 4.00 -0.94
N LEU A 99 -5.36 3.06 -1.80
CA LEU A 99 -4.53 2.61 -2.91
C LEU A 99 -4.12 3.75 -3.86
N ALA A 100 -5.07 4.57 -4.30
CA ALA A 100 -4.81 5.65 -5.25
C ALA A 100 -3.96 6.78 -4.65
N ASP A 101 -4.20 7.14 -3.38
CA ASP A 101 -3.42 8.18 -2.70
C ASP A 101 -2.00 7.69 -2.37
N PHE A 102 -1.87 6.41 -2.02
CA PHE A 102 -0.58 5.78 -1.77
C PHE A 102 0.27 5.70 -3.05
N GLU A 103 -0.33 5.33 -4.17
CA GLU A 103 0.33 5.37 -5.48
C GLU A 103 0.91 6.76 -5.80
N ARG A 104 0.08 7.81 -5.65
CA ARG A 104 0.51 9.20 -5.85
C ARG A 104 1.66 9.58 -4.91
N PHE A 105 1.55 9.21 -3.64
CA PHE A 105 2.60 9.42 -2.63
C PHE A 105 3.93 8.77 -3.05
N LEU A 106 3.90 7.50 -3.47
CA LEU A 106 5.10 6.76 -3.90
C LEU A 106 5.75 7.37 -5.15
N ARG A 107 4.95 7.88 -6.09
CA ARG A 107 5.49 8.55 -7.28
C ARG A 107 6.18 9.88 -6.92
N GLY A 108 5.64 10.63 -5.96
CA GLY A 108 6.27 11.83 -5.42
C GLY A 108 7.65 11.60 -4.79
N HIS A 109 7.91 10.40 -4.27
CA HIS A 109 9.21 10.02 -3.69
C HIS A 109 10.28 9.65 -4.73
N SER A 110 9.95 9.69 -6.03
CA SER A 110 10.91 9.37 -7.10
C SER A 110 11.91 10.51 -7.39
N GLY A 111 11.84 11.63 -6.66
CA GLY A 111 12.54 12.89 -6.98
C GLY A 111 13.57 13.39 -5.97
N GLU A 112 13.80 12.72 -4.84
CA GLU A 112 14.87 13.08 -3.89
C GLU A 112 15.98 12.02 -3.95
N GLY A 113 16.91 12.20 -4.89
CA GLY A 113 18.06 11.28 -5.03
C GLY A 113 18.77 11.33 -6.39
N ALA A 114 18.82 12.49 -7.05
CA ALA A 114 19.67 12.74 -8.21
C ALA A 114 20.58 13.94 -7.95
#